data_AF-A0A8B5X1R8-F1
#
_entry.id   AF-A0A8B5X1R8-F1
#
_cell.length_a   1.000
_cell.length_b   1.000
_cell.length_c   1.000
_cell.angle_alpha   90.00
_cell.angle_beta   90.00
_cell.angle_gamma   90.00
#
_symmetry.space_group_name_H-M   'P 1'
#
loop_
_entity.id
_entity.type
_entity.pdbx_description
1 polymer ?
#
loop_
_entity_poly.entity_id
_entity_poly.type
_entity_poly.pdbx_seq_one_letter_code
_entity_poly.pdbx_strand_id
1 'polypeptide(L)'
;MYMGQLVVARNVWGDEDKKNVEKTILEAIKQDPLVVDKTNVSVTFGDSRKKELHLIGKLGDEKQRERVREIAGKNTPTDVEIHDEIVVG
;
A
#
# COMPACT_ATOMS: atom_id res chain seq x y z
N MET A 1 28.74 -21.71 -26.23
CA MET A 1 27.29 -21.78 -25.96
C MET A 1 27.10 -22.07 -24.49
N TYR A 2 26.78 -21.06 -23.68
CA TYR A 2 26.13 -21.26 -22.39
C TYR A 2 25.16 -20.10 -22.21
N MET A 3 23.93 -20.31 -22.70
CA MET A 3 22.80 -19.48 -22.30
C MET A 3 22.49 -19.87 -20.85
N GLY A 4 23.16 -19.20 -19.92
CA GLY A 4 22.84 -19.23 -18.50
C GLY A 4 21.42 -18.72 -18.35
N GLN A 5 20.51 -19.69 -18.25
CA GLN A 5 19.18 -19.63 -17.65
C GLN A 5 18.82 -18.23 -17.15
N LEU A 6 17.94 -17.56 -17.90
CA LEU A 6 17.25 -16.35 -17.45
C LEU A 6 16.64 -16.69 -16.09
N VAL A 7 17.23 -16.19 -15.01
CA VAL A 7 16.64 -16.29 -13.68
C VAL A 7 15.36 -15.47 -13.79
N VAL A 8 14.25 -16.15 -14.03
CA VAL A 8 12.93 -15.59 -13.75
C VAL A 8 12.94 -15.42 -12.24
N ALA A 9 13.51 -14.30 -11.79
CA ALA A 9 13.35 -13.82 -10.44
C ALA A 9 11.85 -13.79 -10.26
N ARG A 10 11.31 -14.80 -9.57
CA ARG A 10 9.97 -14.73 -9.02
C ARG A 10 9.95 -13.38 -8.34
N ASN A 11 9.14 -12.44 -8.83
CA ASN A 11 8.93 -11.12 -8.23
C ASN A 11 8.26 -11.30 -6.87
N VAL A 12 8.94 -11.99 -5.95
CA VAL A 12 8.62 -12.09 -4.54
C VAL A 12 9.12 -10.78 -3.99
N TRP A 13 8.18 -9.91 -3.63
CA TRP A 13 8.52 -8.72 -2.86
C TRP A 13 9.20 -9.17 -1.58
N GLY A 14 10.42 -8.70 -1.37
CA GLY A 14 11.10 -8.93 -0.10
C GLY A 14 10.29 -8.28 1.02
N ASP A 15 10.37 -8.84 2.23
CA ASP A 15 9.82 -8.22 3.43
C ASP A 15 10.29 -6.76 3.60
N GLU A 16 11.48 -6.43 3.12
CA GLU A 16 12.03 -5.07 3.11
C GLU A 16 11.30 -4.14 2.14
N ASP A 17 11.04 -4.58 0.90
CA ASP A 17 10.29 -3.80 -0.10
C ASP A 17 8.87 -3.47 0.41
N LYS A 18 8.21 -4.46 1.03
CA LYS A 18 6.87 -4.29 1.61
C LYS A 18 6.86 -3.25 2.71
N LYS A 19 7.77 -3.39 3.68
CA LYS A 19 7.91 -2.43 4.79
C LYS A 19 8.24 -1.04 4.30
N ASN A 20 9.07 -0.93 3.26
CA ASN A 20 9.40 0.35 2.68
C ASN A 20 8.16 1.01 2.06
N VAL A 21 7.39 0.27 1.26
CA VAL A 21 6.15 0.77 0.67
C VAL A 21 5.09 1.11 1.71
N GLU A 22 4.87 0.26 2.72
CA GLU A 22 3.98 0.56 3.85
C GLU A 22 4.36 1.87 4.52
N LYS A 23 5.65 2.04 4.83
CA LYS A 23 6.17 3.25 5.44
C LYS A 23 5.98 4.46 4.53
N THR A 24 6.30 4.36 3.25
CA THR A 24 6.13 5.44 2.28
C THR A 24 4.67 5.89 2.18
N ILE A 25 3.73 4.95 2.11
CA ILE A 25 2.30 5.25 2.05
C ILE A 25 1.84 5.93 3.35
N LEU A 26 2.21 5.38 4.51
CA LEU A 26 1.88 5.96 5.81
C LEU A 26 2.46 7.38 5.99
N GLU A 27 3.70 7.61 5.56
CA GLU A 27 4.31 8.94 5.59
C GLU A 27 3.59 9.91 4.64
N ALA A 28 3.24 9.47 3.43
CA ALA A 28 2.50 10.28 2.47
C ALA A 28 1.10 10.66 3.01
N ILE A 29 0.38 9.72 3.64
CA ILE A 29 -0.90 9.99 4.31
C ILE A 29 -0.71 10.99 5.45
N LYS A 30 0.36 10.85 6.24
CA LYS A 30 0.67 11.76 7.36
C LYS A 30 1.05 13.16 6.89
N GLN A 31 1.68 13.29 5.73
CA GLN A 31 2.05 14.57 5.16
C GLN A 31 0.89 15.24 4.40
N ASP A 32 -0.09 14.46 3.94
CA ASP A 32 -1.22 15.01 3.21
C ASP A 32 -2.12 15.85 4.15
N PRO A 33 -2.40 17.12 3.81
CA PRO A 33 -3.20 18.00 4.66
C PRO A 33 -4.71 17.71 4.58
N LEU A 34 -5.18 16.93 3.61
CA LEU A 34 -6.61 16.61 3.43
C LEU A 34 -7.04 15.42 4.28
N VAL A 35 -6.11 14.56 4.69
CA VAL A 35 -6.38 13.49 5.65
C VAL A 35 -6.23 14.08 7.05
N VAL A 36 -7.33 14.26 7.76
CA VAL A 36 -7.32 14.83 9.12
C VAL A 36 -7.07 13.72 10.15
N ASP A 37 -7.69 12.57 9.95
CA ASP A 37 -7.62 11.40 10.84
C ASP A 37 -6.43 10.46 10.55
N LYS A 38 -5.23 11.05 10.42
CA LYS A 38 -3.99 10.37 10.00
C LYS A 38 -3.59 9.18 10.87
N THR A 39 -3.91 9.23 12.16
CA THR A 39 -3.58 8.19 13.16
C THR A 39 -4.51 6.99 13.11
N ASN A 40 -5.66 7.10 12.45
CA ASN A 40 -6.66 6.03 12.39
C ASN A 40 -6.54 5.17 11.13
N VAL A 41 -5.52 5.41 10.30
CA VAL A 41 -5.25 4.64 9.07
C VAL A 41 -3.99 3.81 9.27
N SER A 42 -4.13 2.52 9.03
CA SER A 42 -3.06 1.52 8.98
C SER A 42 -2.95 0.97 7.57
N VAL A 43 -1.71 0.69 7.17
CA VAL A 43 -1.37 0.13 5.86
C VAL A 43 -0.63 -1.17 6.14
N THR A 44 -1.08 -2.27 5.54
CA THR A 44 -0.48 -3.59 5.76
C THR A 44 -0.46 -4.38 4.46
N PHE A 45 0.66 -5.00 4.13
CA PHE A 45 0.68 -6.03 3.07
C PHE A 45 0.06 -7.33 3.56
N GLY A 46 -0.75 -7.93 2.70
CA GLY A 46 -1.29 -9.27 2.86
C GLY A 46 -0.21 -10.36 2.77
N ASP A 47 -0.66 -11.61 2.83
CA ASP A 47 0.21 -12.79 2.90
C ASP A 47 1.23 -12.83 1.75
N SER A 48 2.47 -13.24 2.04
CA SER A 48 3.62 -13.02 1.15
C SER A 48 3.54 -13.63 -0.25
N ARG A 49 2.55 -14.47 -0.52
CA ARG A 49 2.30 -15.05 -1.84
C ARG A 49 1.43 -14.18 -2.74
N LYS A 50 0.68 -13.24 -2.15
CA LYS A 50 -0.22 -12.36 -2.85
C LYS A 50 0.27 -10.92 -2.69
N LYS A 51 0.31 -10.19 -3.80
CA LYS A 51 0.64 -8.77 -3.81
C LYS A 51 -0.63 -8.01 -3.44
N GLU A 52 -1.05 -8.10 -2.19
CA GLU A 52 -2.25 -7.44 -1.67
C GLU A 52 -1.82 -6.38 -0.65
N LEU A 53 -2.34 -5.16 -0.77
CA LEU A 53 -2.16 -4.07 0.17
C LEU A 53 -3.51 -3.75 0.80
N HIS A 54 -3.59 -3.83 2.11
CA HIS A 54 -4.78 -3.53 2.89
C HIS A 54 -4.67 -2.15 3.53
N LEU A 55 -5.65 -1.29 3.23
CA LEU A 55 -5.84 0.01 3.84
C LEU A 55 -6.94 -0.12 4.88
N ILE A 56 -6.56 -0.16 6.15
CA ILE A 56 -7.49 -0.43 7.26
C ILE A 56 -7.57 0.82 8.12
N GLY A 57 -8.76 1.30 8.41
CA GLY A 57 -8.88 2.44 9.29
C GLY A 57 -10.28 3.00 9.44
N LYS A 58 -10.38 4.07 10.23
CA LYS A 58 -11.60 4.87 10.33
C LYS A 58 -11.31 6.32 10.00
N LEU A 59 -12.06 6.89 9.05
CA LEU A 59 -11.98 8.30 8.66
C LEU A 59 -13.34 8.98 8.89
N GLY A 60 -13.33 10.29 9.14
CA GLY A 60 -14.56 11.07 9.32
C GLY A 60 -15.34 11.34 8.03
N ASP A 61 -14.67 11.31 6.87
CA ASP A 61 -15.28 11.68 5.59
C ASP A 61 -14.82 10.81 4.41
N GLU A 62 -15.71 10.66 3.43
CA GLU A 62 -15.44 9.94 2.19
C GLU A 62 -14.31 10.57 1.36
N LYS A 63 -14.19 11.90 1.40
CA LYS A 63 -13.07 12.63 0.75
C LYS A 63 -11.71 12.21 1.28
N GLN A 64 -11.62 11.95 2.58
CA GLN A 64 -10.36 11.48 3.18
C GLN A 64 -10.07 10.05 2.71
N ARG A 65 -11.09 9.18 2.64
CA ARG A 65 -10.96 7.80 2.14
C ARG A 65 -10.48 7.77 0.69
N GLU A 66 -11.10 8.56 -0.18
CA GLU A 66 -10.68 8.67 -1.58
C GLU A 66 -9.23 9.14 -1.67
N ARG A 67 -8.85 10.13 -0.86
CA ARG A 67 -7.49 10.65 -0.85
C ARG A 67 -6.46 9.60 -0.40
N VAL A 68 -6.75 8.86 0.66
CA VAL A 68 -5.90 7.77 1.13
C VAL A 68 -5.74 6.70 0.05
N ARG A 69 -6.82 6.34 -0.64
CA ARG A 69 -6.80 5.38 -1.74
C ARG A 69 -5.96 5.87 -2.92
N GLU A 70 -6.05 7.15 -3.28
CA GLU A 70 -5.19 7.75 -4.30
C GLU A 70 -3.71 7.70 -3.92
N ILE A 71 -3.38 8.04 -2.66
CA ILE A 71 -2.00 8.01 -2.16
C ILE A 71 -1.45 6.60 -2.22
N ALA A 72 -2.22 5.61 -1.76
CA ALA A 72 -1.86 4.21 -1.86
C ALA A 72 -1.63 3.81 -3.32
N GLY A 73 -2.55 4.13 -4.23
CA GLY A 73 -2.44 3.81 -5.67
C GLY A 73 -1.23 4.44 -6.36
N LYS A 74 -0.81 5.64 -5.95
CA LYS A 74 0.37 6.33 -6.52
C LYS A 74 1.70 5.78 -6.00
N ASN A 75 1.72 5.31 -4.76
CA ASN A 75 2.93 4.82 -4.10
C ASN A 75 3.04 3.28 -4.13
N THR A 76 2.00 2.61 -4.62
CA THR A 76 1.95 1.16 -4.78
C THR A 76 2.16 0.81 -6.25
N PRO A 77 3.06 -0.14 -6.58
CA PRO A 77 3.25 -0.61 -7.94
C PRO A 77 2.00 -1.28 -8.51
N THR A 78 1.85 -1.22 -9.83
CA THR A 78 0.65 -1.65 -10.56
C THR A 78 0.31 -3.14 -10.43
N ASP A 79 1.26 -3.96 -9.95
CA ASP A 79 1.12 -5.40 -9.78
C ASP A 79 0.58 -5.79 -8.38
N VAL A 80 0.26 -4.80 -7.54
CA VAL A 80 -0.29 -4.99 -6.19
C VAL A 80 -1.77 -4.59 -6.19
N GLU A 81 -2.63 -5.48 -5.68
CA GLU A 81 -4.04 -5.25 -5.48
C GLU A 81 -4.28 -4.48 -4.18
N ILE A 82 -5.01 -3.37 -4.26
CA ILE A 82 -5.29 -2.50 -3.10
C ILE A 82 -6.70 -2.79 -2.60
N HIS A 83 -6.78 -3.31 -1.38
CA HIS A 83 -8.00 -3.54 -0.63
C HIS A 83 -8.27 -2.33 0.27
N ASP A 84 -9.38 -1.64 0.00
CA ASP A 84 -9.83 -0.48 0.77
C ASP A 84 -10.85 -0.92 1.81
N GLU A 85 -10.37 -1.06 3.05
CA GLU A 85 -11.14 -1.47 4.24
C GLU A 85 -11.35 -0.28 5.20
N ILE A 86 -11.30 0.94 4.66
CA ILE A 86 -11.52 2.15 5.45
C ILE A 86 -13.01 2.37 5.67
N VAL A 87 -13.38 2.46 6.95
CA VAL A 87 -14.74 2.79 7.37
C VAL A 87 -14.88 4.31 7.50
N VAL A 88 -15.97 4.86 6.95
CA VAL A 88 -16.30 6.29 7.08
C VAL A 88 -17.46 6.43 8.08
N GLY A 89 -17.31 7.31 9.08
CA GLY A 89 -18.41 7.69 9.98
C GLY A 89 -17.96 8.24 11.31
#